data_AF-A0A508TY25-F1
#
_entry.id   AF-A0A508TY25-F1
#
_cell.length_a   1.000
_cell.length_b   1.000
_cell.length_c   1.000
_cell.angle_alpha   90.00
_cell.angle_beta   90.00
_cell.angle_gamma   90.00
#
_symmetry.space_group_name_H-M   'P 1'
#
loop_
_entity.id
_entity.type
_entity.pdbx_description
1 polymer ?
#
loop_
_entity_poly.entity_id
_entity_poly.type
_entity_poly.pdbx_seq_one_letter_code
_entity_poly.pdbx_strand_id
1 'polypeptide(L)'
;MTNDSPRGPQTSIEKESELRRARDRMIARDRLIDEMVENNERQIKNEHARGGAEIELACARREAAGAQAGAAANAELDRAAARLEALRQEHRRLVAEREWLNTSLREIDNGPSSDEHERSGHA
;
A
#
# COMPACT_ATOMS: atom_id res chain seq x y z
N MET A 1 -58.66 0.21 18.56
CA MET A 1 -58.58 -0.95 17.65
C MET A 1 -57.27 -0.83 16.90
N THR A 2 -56.36 -1.75 17.18
CA THR A 2 -55.00 -1.87 16.63
C THR A 2 -55.06 -2.44 15.22
N ASN A 3 -54.70 -1.65 14.22
CA ASN A 3 -54.40 -2.17 12.88
C ASN A 3 -52.89 -2.32 12.75
N ASP A 4 -52.37 -3.42 13.31
CA ASP A 4 -51.05 -3.94 12.97
C ASP A 4 -51.11 -4.48 11.54
N SER A 5 -50.59 -3.69 10.60
CA SER A 5 -50.30 -4.19 9.25
C SER A 5 -49.05 -5.08 9.31
N PRO A 6 -49.06 -6.30 8.76
CA PRO A 6 -47.89 -7.16 8.79
C PRO A 6 -46.84 -6.60 7.82
N ARG A 7 -45.78 -5.99 8.36
CA ARG A 7 -44.53 -5.75 7.64
C ARG A 7 -43.86 -7.11 7.31
N GLY A 8 -44.22 -7.70 6.19
CA GLY A 8 -43.40 -8.64 5.43
C GLY A 8 -43.54 -8.28 3.94
N PRO A 9 -42.59 -8.59 3.02
CA PRO A 9 -41.29 -9.27 3.06
C PRO A 9 -40.10 -8.33 2.73
N GLN A 10 -40.29 -7.00 2.79
CA GLN A 10 -39.29 -5.99 2.40
C GLN A 10 -37.97 -6.11 3.19
N THR A 11 -38.05 -6.51 4.47
CA THR A 11 -36.91 -6.65 5.37
C THR A 11 -35.95 -7.79 5.00
N SER A 12 -36.40 -8.82 4.27
CA SER A 12 -35.53 -9.95 3.86
C SER A 12 -34.64 -9.59 2.68
N ILE A 13 -35.19 -8.88 1.68
CA ILE A 13 -34.46 -8.48 0.47
C ILE A 13 -33.43 -7.39 0.80
N GLU A 14 -33.82 -6.41 1.62
CA GLU A 14 -32.92 -5.35 2.10
C GLU A 14 -31.76 -5.95 2.89
N LYS A 15 -32.05 -6.87 3.83
CA LYS A 15 -31.03 -7.56 4.63
C LYS A 15 -30.11 -8.44 3.80
N GLU A 16 -30.62 -9.18 2.81
CA GLU A 16 -29.78 -9.95 1.88
C GLU A 16 -28.87 -9.03 1.05
N SER A 17 -29.38 -7.87 0.62
CA SER A 17 -28.60 -6.88 -0.12
C SER A 17 -27.49 -6.25 0.73
N GLU A 18 -27.75 -6.00 2.00
CA GLU A 18 -26.78 -5.50 2.98
C GLU A 18 -25.70 -6.54 3.27
N LEU A 19 -26.09 -7.79 3.52
CA LEU A 19 -25.15 -8.90 3.75
C LEU A 19 -24.24 -9.11 2.53
N ARG A 20 -24.80 -9.03 1.31
CA ARG A 20 -24.01 -9.11 0.08
C ARG A 20 -23.02 -7.95 -0.03
N ARG A 21 -23.45 -6.72 0.23
CA ARG A 21 -22.56 -5.53 0.24
C ARG A 21 -21.45 -5.66 1.29
N ALA A 22 -21.78 -6.16 2.48
CA ALA A 22 -20.80 -6.39 3.54
C ALA A 22 -19.76 -7.45 3.14
N ARG A 23 -20.20 -8.56 2.54
CA ARG A 23 -19.31 -9.58 2.02
C ARG A 23 -18.42 -9.04 0.90
N ASP A 24 -18.99 -8.28 -0.04
CA ASP A 24 -18.24 -7.73 -1.16
C ASP A 24 -17.19 -6.70 -0.68
N ARG A 25 -17.50 -5.89 0.35
CA ARG A 25 -16.53 -5.02 1.03
C ARG A 25 -15.42 -5.81 1.72
N MET A 26 -15.77 -6.87 2.44
CA MET A 26 -14.79 -7.73 3.11
C MET A 26 -13.80 -8.33 2.09
N ILE A 27 -14.29 -8.85 0.97
CA ILE A 27 -13.45 -9.41 -0.09
C ILE A 27 -12.54 -8.34 -0.70
N ALA A 28 -13.07 -7.14 -0.96
CA ALA A 28 -12.28 -6.03 -1.49
C ALA A 28 -11.19 -5.58 -0.51
N ARG A 29 -11.51 -5.53 0.79
CA ARG A 29 -10.57 -5.22 1.87
C ARG A 29 -9.45 -6.25 1.96
N ASP A 30 -9.79 -7.54 1.92
CA ASP A 30 -8.83 -8.63 2.00
C ASP A 30 -7.81 -8.57 0.86
N ARG A 31 -8.28 -8.35 -0.37
CA ARG A 31 -7.43 -8.14 -1.55
C ARG A 31 -6.49 -6.94 -1.40
N LEU A 32 -6.98 -5.82 -0.89
CA LEU A 32 -6.11 -4.65 -0.64
C LEU A 32 -5.05 -4.94 0.42
N ILE A 33 -5.38 -5.73 1.45
CA ILE A 33 -4.41 -6.12 2.46
C ILE A 33 -3.29 -6.96 1.83
N ASP A 34 -3.63 -7.91 0.96
CA ASP A 34 -2.61 -8.70 0.23
C ASP A 34 -1.70 -7.80 -0.60
N GLU A 35 -2.26 -6.86 -1.38
CA GLU A 35 -1.48 -5.90 -2.16
C GLU A 35 -0.57 -5.01 -1.27
N MET A 36 -1.05 -4.62 -0.09
CA MET A 36 -0.26 -3.89 0.90
C MET A 36 0.90 -4.71 1.45
N VAL A 37 0.69 -6.01 1.73
CA VAL A 37 1.75 -6.92 2.17
C VAL A 37 2.81 -7.05 1.08
N GLU A 38 2.41 -7.27 -0.17
CA GLU A 38 3.34 -7.36 -1.31
C GLU A 38 4.11 -6.06 -1.53
N ASN A 39 3.46 -4.90 -1.39
CA ASN A 39 4.14 -3.61 -1.48
C ASN A 39 5.17 -3.45 -0.35
N ASN A 40 4.82 -3.79 0.89
CA ASN A 40 5.75 -3.74 2.02
C ASN A 40 6.96 -4.63 1.82
N GLU A 41 6.78 -5.86 1.30
CA GLU A 41 7.90 -6.73 0.98
C GLU A 41 8.84 -6.12 -0.08
N ARG A 42 8.28 -5.51 -1.13
CA ARG A 42 9.06 -4.82 -2.16
C ARG A 42 9.82 -3.63 -1.59
N GLN A 43 9.23 -2.89 -0.65
CA GLN A 43 9.90 -1.79 0.04
C GLN A 43 11.11 -2.27 0.86
N ILE A 44 10.94 -3.34 1.64
CA ILE A 44 12.04 -3.93 2.44
C ILE A 44 13.18 -4.40 1.53
N LYS A 45 12.84 -5.13 0.44
CA LYS A 45 13.83 -5.58 -0.55
C LYS A 45 14.56 -4.40 -1.20
N ASN A 46 13.85 -3.33 -1.54
CA ASN A 46 14.44 -2.11 -2.09
C ASN A 46 15.36 -1.41 -1.09
N GLU A 47 14.97 -1.30 0.17
CA GLU A 47 15.77 -0.69 1.24
C GLU A 47 17.12 -1.43 1.42
N HIS A 48 17.09 -2.75 1.51
CA HIS A 48 18.31 -3.56 1.57
C HIS A 48 19.20 -3.37 0.34
N ALA A 49 18.61 -3.40 -0.87
CA ALA A 49 19.37 -3.19 -2.10
C ALA A 49 19.99 -1.79 -2.15
N ARG A 50 19.28 -0.77 -1.66
CA ARG A 50 19.76 0.61 -1.60
C ARG A 50 20.94 0.75 -0.64
N GLY A 51 20.86 0.14 0.54
CA GLY A 51 21.98 0.11 1.49
C GLY A 51 23.24 -0.53 0.89
N GLY A 52 23.09 -1.63 0.14
CA GLY A 52 24.20 -2.24 -0.60
C GLY A 52 24.77 -1.31 -1.68
N ALA A 53 23.90 -0.69 -2.48
CA ALA A 53 24.31 0.24 -3.53
C ALA A 53 25.01 1.50 -3.00
N GLU A 54 24.65 1.97 -1.79
CA GLU A 54 25.33 3.08 -1.12
C GLU A 54 26.77 2.72 -0.72
N ILE A 55 26.99 1.50 -0.25
CA ILE A 55 28.33 0.98 0.05
C ILE A 55 29.16 0.84 -1.23
N GLU A 56 28.59 0.24 -2.27
CA GLU A 56 29.24 0.12 -3.59
C GLU A 56 29.66 1.49 -4.14
N LEU A 57 28.76 2.47 -4.08
CA LEU A 57 29.04 3.84 -4.51
C LEU A 57 30.16 4.48 -3.69
N ALA A 58 30.19 4.27 -2.37
CA ALA A 58 31.26 4.78 -1.52
C ALA A 58 32.63 4.17 -1.88
N CYS A 59 32.66 2.86 -2.16
CA CYS A 59 33.86 2.17 -2.63
C CYS A 59 34.33 2.71 -3.99
N ALA A 60 33.43 2.80 -4.97
CA ALA A 60 33.75 3.30 -6.31
C ALA A 60 34.24 4.75 -6.27
N ARG A 61 33.64 5.61 -5.42
CA ARG A 61 34.12 6.99 -5.19
C ARG A 61 35.55 7.04 -4.67
N ARG A 62 35.89 6.18 -3.72
CA ARG A 62 37.25 6.11 -3.17
C ARG A 62 38.25 5.66 -4.23
N GLU A 63 37.90 4.67 -5.04
CA GLU A 63 38.77 4.16 -6.12
C GLU A 63 38.98 5.21 -7.21
N ALA A 64 37.91 5.89 -7.64
CA ALA A 64 37.97 6.98 -8.62
C ALA A 64 38.77 8.20 -8.13
N ALA A 65 38.85 8.43 -6.82
CA ALA A 65 39.67 9.49 -6.24
C ALA A 65 41.17 9.14 -6.12
N GLY A 66 41.56 7.90 -6.41
CA GLY A 66 42.95 7.45 -6.33
C GLY A 66 43.83 8.08 -7.41
N ALA A 67 45.12 8.27 -7.11
CA ALA A 67 46.09 8.88 -8.03
C ALA A 67 46.32 8.10 -9.34
N GLN A 68 45.86 6.84 -9.41
CA GLN A 68 45.93 5.98 -10.60
C GLN A 68 44.54 5.68 -11.19
N ALA A 69 43.50 6.41 -10.77
CA ALA A 69 42.14 6.20 -11.27
C ALA A 69 42.08 6.39 -12.78
N GLY A 70 41.79 5.31 -13.49
CA GLY A 70 41.61 5.30 -14.93
C GLY A 70 40.15 5.37 -15.33
N ALA A 71 39.90 5.35 -16.65
CA ALA A 71 38.54 5.36 -17.21
C ALA A 71 37.64 4.23 -16.65
N ALA A 72 38.22 3.07 -16.31
CA ALA A 72 37.48 1.96 -15.72
C ALA A 72 36.89 2.29 -14.33
N ALA A 73 37.63 2.99 -13.47
CA ALA A 73 37.17 3.38 -12.14
C ALA A 73 36.04 4.42 -12.22
N ASN A 74 36.17 5.39 -13.14
CA ASN A 74 35.10 6.36 -13.40
C ASN A 74 33.84 5.69 -13.97
N ALA A 75 33.98 4.73 -14.88
CA ALA A 75 32.84 3.98 -15.40
C ALA A 75 32.14 3.16 -14.32
N GLU A 76 32.88 2.60 -13.36
CA GLU A 76 32.27 1.90 -12.21
C GLU A 76 31.55 2.87 -11.28
N LEU A 77 32.13 4.04 -11.01
CA LEU A 77 31.48 5.11 -10.25
C LEU A 77 30.14 5.53 -10.90
N ASP A 78 30.12 5.71 -12.22
CA ASP A 78 28.90 6.08 -12.95
C ASP A 78 27.85 4.96 -12.87
N ARG A 79 28.26 3.69 -13.01
CA ARG A 79 27.35 2.53 -12.85
C ARG A 79 26.75 2.46 -11.45
N ALA A 80 27.57 2.61 -10.41
CA ALA A 80 27.12 2.58 -9.02
C ALA A 80 26.15 3.73 -8.72
N ALA A 81 26.45 4.93 -9.24
CA ALA A 81 25.56 6.09 -9.11
C ALA A 81 24.21 5.87 -9.81
N ALA A 82 24.23 5.37 -11.05
CA ALA A 82 23.02 5.07 -11.81
C ALA A 82 22.16 4.00 -11.13
N ARG A 83 22.78 2.94 -10.61
CA ARG A 83 22.10 1.88 -9.85
C ARG A 83 21.41 2.43 -8.60
N LEU A 84 22.10 3.26 -7.83
CA LEU A 84 21.52 3.88 -6.63
C LEU A 84 20.33 4.78 -6.99
N GLU A 85 20.42 5.55 -8.06
CA GLU A 85 19.30 6.42 -8.46
C GLU A 85 18.10 5.61 -8.94
N ALA A 86 18.30 4.51 -9.69
CA ALA A 86 17.22 3.60 -10.06
C ALA A 86 16.49 3.04 -8.83
N LEU A 87 17.23 2.64 -7.79
CA LEU A 87 16.66 2.16 -6.53
C LEU A 87 15.88 3.25 -5.79
N ARG A 88 16.35 4.50 -5.82
CA ARG A 88 15.63 5.65 -5.25
C ARG A 88 14.35 5.96 -5.99
N GLN A 89 14.34 5.86 -7.32
CA GLN A 89 13.12 6.03 -8.11
C GLN A 89 12.10 4.95 -7.80
N GLU A 90 12.54 3.69 -7.71
CA GLU A 90 11.65 2.59 -7.32
C GLU A 90 11.10 2.79 -5.91
N HIS A 91 11.91 3.27 -4.96
CA HIS A 91 11.42 3.61 -3.63
C HIS A 91 10.29 4.66 -3.68
N ARG A 92 10.45 5.74 -4.45
CA ARG A 92 9.39 6.75 -4.61
C ARG A 92 8.11 6.14 -5.19
N ARG A 93 8.23 5.24 -6.18
CA ARG A 93 7.09 4.52 -6.77
C ARG A 93 6.36 3.67 -5.73
N LEU A 94 7.11 2.90 -4.95
CA LEU A 94 6.54 2.03 -3.91
C LEU A 94 5.87 2.83 -2.79
N VAL A 95 6.42 3.99 -2.41
CA VAL A 95 5.80 4.89 -1.43
C VAL A 95 4.48 5.45 -1.96
N ALA A 96 4.45 5.92 -3.20
CA ALA A 96 3.22 6.42 -3.83
C ALA A 96 2.15 5.30 -3.93
N GLU A 97 2.56 4.08 -4.30
CA GLU A 97 1.67 2.91 -4.32
C GLU A 97 1.11 2.61 -2.91
N ARG A 98 1.94 2.65 -1.87
CA ARG A 98 1.50 2.49 -0.47
C ARG A 98 0.49 3.58 -0.07
N GLU A 99 0.74 4.83 -0.43
CA GLU A 99 -0.17 5.94 -0.10
C GLU A 99 -1.54 5.77 -0.78
N TRP A 100 -1.53 5.33 -2.04
CA TRP A 100 -2.73 4.97 -2.76
C TRP A 100 -3.48 3.81 -2.09
N LEU A 101 -2.80 2.70 -1.79
CA LEU A 101 -3.39 1.54 -1.11
C LEU A 101 -4.02 1.91 0.25
N ASN A 102 -3.33 2.73 1.04
CA ASN A 102 -3.87 3.22 2.32
C ASN A 102 -5.11 4.10 2.13
N THR A 103 -5.16 4.90 1.08
CA THR A 103 -6.32 5.73 0.76
C THR A 103 -7.49 4.84 0.34
N SER A 104 -7.26 3.89 -0.57
CA SER A 104 -8.27 2.92 -1.01
C SER A 104 -8.84 2.10 0.16
N LEU A 105 -8.01 1.68 1.11
CA LEU A 105 -8.47 0.95 2.30
C LEU A 105 -9.39 1.82 3.17
N ARG A 106 -9.03 3.08 3.41
CA ARG A 106 -9.87 4.02 4.18
C ARG A 106 -11.21 4.28 3.49
N GLU A 107 -11.24 4.35 2.17
CA GLU A 107 -12.50 4.51 1.42
C GLU A 107 -13.43 3.32 1.60
N ILE A 108 -12.88 2.09 1.66
CA ILE A 108 -13.67 0.88 1.95
C ILE A 108 -14.17 0.89 3.40
N ASP A 109 -13.31 1.22 4.36
CA ASP A 109 -13.65 1.23 5.78
C ASP A 109 -14.68 2.34 6.14
N ASN A 110 -14.64 3.49 5.44
CA ASN A 110 -15.57 4.60 5.62
C ASN A 110 -16.85 4.49 4.75
N GLY A 111 -17.02 3.40 4.00
CA GLY A 111 -18.26 3.13 3.26
C GLY A 111 -19.46 3.06 4.22
N PRO A 112 -20.70 3.29 3.74
CA PRO A 112 -21.87 3.40 4.59
C PRO A 112 -22.02 2.16 5.47
N SER A 113 -21.73 2.35 6.76
CA SER A 113 -21.96 1.38 7.82
C SER A 113 -23.39 1.56 8.30
N SER A 114 -24.18 0.50 8.24
CA SER A 114 -25.54 0.46 8.81
C SER A 114 -25.54 0.63 10.35
N ASP A 115 -24.38 0.61 11.01
CA ASP A 115 -24.25 0.64 12.48
C ASP A 115 -24.27 2.05 13.09
N GLU A 116 -24.33 3.13 12.30
CA GLU A 116 -24.48 4.49 12.86
C GLU A 116 -25.87 4.76 13.44
N HIS A 117 -26.87 3.90 13.17
CA HIS A 117 -28.22 4.07 13.70
C HIS A 117 -28.49 3.44 15.07
N GLU A 118 -27.61 2.58 15.60
CA GLU A 118 -27.86 1.91 16.89
C GLU A 118 -27.18 2.60 18.10
N ARG A 119 -26.34 3.62 17.90
CA ARG A 119 -25.62 4.32 19.00
C ARG A 119 -26.27 5.60 19.55
N SER A 120 -27.53 5.90 19.23
CA SER A 120 -28.25 7.05 19.84
C SER A 120 -29.21 6.70 20.99
N GLY A 121 -29.21 5.45 21.46
CA GLY A 121 -30.17 4.97 22.46
C GLY A 121 -29.55 4.54 23.79
N HIS A 122 -28.87 5.42 24.51
CA HIS A 122 -28.80 5.35 25.98
C HIS A 122 -28.45 6.72 26.57
N ALA A 123 -29.51 7.47 26.88
CA ALA A 123 -29.53 8.52 27.90
C ALA A 123 -30.15 7.94 29.18
#